data_AF-A0A0B0H856-F1
#
_entry.id   AF-A0A0B0H856-F1
#
_cell.length_a   1.000
_cell.length_b   1.000
_cell.length_c   1.000
_cell.angle_alpha   90.00
_cell.angle_beta   90.00
_cell.angle_gamma   90.00
#
_symmetry.space_group_name_H-M   'P 1'
#
loop_
_entity.id
_entity.type
_entity.pdbx_description
1 polymer ?
#
loop_
_entity_poly.entity_id
_entity_poly.type
_entity_poly.pdbx_seq_one_letter_code
_entity_poly.pdbx_strand_id
1 'polypeptide(L)'
;MRSWFKNITLSAALLAFIVVVLGAFVRLTDAGLGCPDWPGCYGLLTAPEVGSQTADIMHTESGVAKAWNEMIHRYVAGILGLLVLALTVIAVLNRRDPEQPVAVPVALLALVIFQALLGMWTVTMLLRPEIVTLHLLMGMATLAILWWLWFRTAGERSLLSYSDKSKSTGYWAFAALTLVYLQIALGGWVSTNYAALHCPDFPTCQEQWWPQTDFAGAFDLNHGDDSNFEGGKLTNTQGVTVHITHRIGALILLVFFSIMVWIAQIKNDHRFKQASRAIAFLLLIQIGLGISNVLFLLPLPVAVAHNGVAALLLIASVYLNHVANPRKLN
;
A
#
# COMPACT_ATOMS: atom_id res chain seq x y z
N MET A 1 -8.59 24.15 15.73
CA MET A 1 -7.69 22.96 15.82
C MET A 1 -6.23 23.33 16.14
N ARG A 2 -5.62 22.72 17.17
CA ARG A 2 -4.26 23.06 17.64
C ARG A 2 -3.16 22.53 16.69
N SER A 3 -2.05 23.26 16.56
CA SER A 3 -0.92 22.95 15.65
C SER A 3 -0.30 21.57 15.89
N TRP A 4 -0.24 21.13 17.15
CA TRP A 4 0.34 19.83 17.50
C TRP A 4 -0.48 18.64 16.94
N PHE A 5 -1.80 18.74 16.76
CA PHE A 5 -2.60 17.65 16.16
C PHE A 5 -2.19 17.40 14.72
N LYS A 6 -1.98 18.49 13.97
CA LYS A 6 -1.55 18.47 12.57
C LYS A 6 -0.16 17.87 12.44
N ASN A 7 0.76 18.27 13.33
CA ASN A 7 2.13 17.77 13.31
C ASN A 7 2.20 16.28 13.61
N ILE A 8 1.47 15.80 14.63
CA ILE A 8 1.39 14.36 14.93
C ILE A 8 0.76 13.60 13.76
N THR A 9 -0.28 14.15 13.13
CA THR A 9 -0.90 13.53 11.95
C THR A 9 0.10 13.42 10.79
N LEU A 10 0.91 14.46 10.55
CA LEU A 10 1.96 14.43 9.53
C LEU A 10 3.02 13.38 9.85
N SER A 11 3.51 13.34 11.10
CA SER A 11 4.48 12.35 11.55
C SER A 11 3.95 10.93 11.36
N ALA A 12 2.69 10.68 11.72
CA ALA A 12 2.04 9.40 11.50
C ALA A 12 1.89 9.07 10.00
N ALA A 13 1.50 10.03 9.16
CA ALA A 13 1.36 9.85 7.72
C ALA A 13 2.70 9.52 7.02
N LEU A 14 3.78 10.20 7.41
CA LEU A 14 5.13 9.93 6.94
C LEU A 14 5.64 8.57 7.43
N LEU A 15 5.42 8.24 8.70
CA LEU A 15 5.78 6.94 9.25
C LEU A 15 5.01 5.81 8.58
N ALA A 16 3.72 5.98 8.29
CA ALA A 16 2.93 5.01 7.54
C ALA A 16 3.50 4.74 6.15
N PHE A 17 4.02 5.77 5.47
CA PHE A 17 4.71 5.59 4.19
C PHE A 17 5.96 4.72 4.36
N ILE A 18 6.77 4.99 5.39
CA ILE A 18 7.96 4.18 5.73
C ILE A 18 7.56 2.73 6.04
N VAL A 19 6.50 2.51 6.83
CA VAL A 19 5.99 1.17 7.18
C VAL A 19 5.59 0.39 5.91
N VAL A 20 4.91 1.03 4.96
CA VAL A 20 4.54 0.38 3.68
C VAL A 20 5.78 -0.03 2.88
N VAL A 21 6.78 0.85 2.76
CA VAL A 21 8.02 0.56 2.03
C VAL A 21 8.83 -0.54 2.73
N LEU A 22 8.92 -0.52 4.06
CA LEU A 22 9.56 -1.59 4.83
C LEU A 22 8.81 -2.92 4.71
N GLY A 23 7.47 -2.90 4.69
CA GLY A 23 6.66 -4.10 4.47
C GLY A 23 6.92 -4.72 3.10
N ALA A 24 7.03 -3.89 2.05
CA ALA A 24 7.44 -4.35 0.73
C ALA A 24 8.85 -4.95 0.74
N PHE A 25 9.80 -4.34 1.46
CA PHE A 25 11.15 -4.87 1.62
C PHE A 25 11.17 -6.23 2.33
N VAL A 26 10.44 -6.39 3.44
CA VAL A 26 10.29 -7.67 4.15
C VAL A 26 9.73 -8.74 3.22
N ARG A 27 8.70 -8.41 2.45
CA ARG A 27 8.09 -9.34 1.49
C ARG A 27 9.06 -9.74 0.38
N LEU A 28 9.78 -8.78 -0.22
CA LEU A 28 10.67 -8.99 -1.37
C LEU A 28 12.03 -9.61 -1.01
N THR A 29 12.36 -9.67 0.29
CA THR A 29 13.53 -10.38 0.82
C THR A 29 13.15 -11.74 1.43
N ASP A 30 11.90 -12.17 1.23
CA ASP A 30 11.31 -13.40 1.80
C ASP A 30 11.52 -13.49 3.32
N ALA A 31 11.42 -12.35 4.00
CA ALA A 31 11.58 -12.24 5.44
C ALA A 31 10.24 -12.31 6.21
N GLY A 32 9.13 -12.56 5.52
CA GLY A 32 7.78 -12.60 6.13
C GLY A 32 7.53 -13.77 7.08
N LEU A 33 8.42 -14.77 7.10
CA LEU A 33 8.47 -15.88 8.05
C LEU A 33 9.83 -15.94 8.76
N GLY A 34 10.52 -14.80 8.90
CA GLY A 34 11.82 -14.72 9.57
C GLY A 34 11.70 -15.03 11.07
N CYS A 35 10.58 -14.66 11.68
CA CYS A 35 10.21 -14.95 13.05
C CYS A 35 9.01 -15.92 13.09
N PRO A 36 9.13 -17.09 13.76
CA PRO A 36 8.07 -18.10 13.77
C PRO A 36 6.88 -17.74 14.68
N ASP A 37 7.04 -16.76 15.55
CA ASP A 37 6.09 -16.31 16.55
C ASP A 37 5.77 -14.82 16.43
N TRP A 38 4.73 -14.40 17.14
CA TRP A 38 4.28 -13.02 17.26
C TRP A 38 3.78 -12.79 18.69
N PRO A 39 4.05 -11.63 19.32
CA PRO A 39 4.71 -10.42 18.80
C PRO A 39 6.25 -10.47 18.81
N GLY A 40 6.83 -11.48 19.47
CA GLY A 40 8.27 -11.70 19.56
C GLY A 40 8.89 -12.41 18.36
N CYS A 41 10.14 -12.85 18.51
CA CYS A 41 10.90 -13.61 17.56
C CYS A 41 11.73 -14.66 18.30
N TYR A 42 11.46 -15.94 18.05
CA TYR A 42 12.01 -17.08 18.79
C TYR A 42 11.80 -16.97 20.30
N GLY A 43 10.63 -16.48 20.74
CA GLY A 43 10.31 -16.28 22.15
C GLY A 43 10.99 -15.08 22.82
N LEU A 44 11.76 -14.29 22.06
CA LEU A 44 12.40 -13.05 22.51
C LEU A 44 11.62 -11.84 22.00
N LEU A 45 11.69 -10.70 22.69
CA LEU A 45 11.12 -9.45 22.17
C LEU A 45 11.99 -8.82 21.07
N THR A 46 13.19 -9.34 20.85
CA THR A 46 14.16 -8.91 19.84
C THR A 46 14.55 -10.06 18.93
N ALA A 47 14.97 -9.77 17.71
CA ALA A 47 15.56 -10.79 16.85
C ALA A 47 16.85 -11.35 17.47
N PRO A 48 17.16 -12.64 17.30
CA PRO A 48 18.40 -13.23 17.79
C PRO A 48 19.65 -12.56 17.20
N GLU A 49 20.72 -12.50 17.99
CA GLU A 49 22.04 -12.08 17.50
C GLU A 49 22.77 -13.24 16.81
N VAL A 50 23.63 -12.91 15.86
CA VAL A 50 24.50 -13.88 15.17
C VAL A 50 25.40 -14.58 16.21
N GLY A 51 25.42 -15.92 16.20
CA GLY A 51 26.20 -16.73 17.15
C GLY A 51 25.53 -16.99 18.50
N SER A 52 24.26 -16.59 18.68
CA SER A 52 23.45 -17.06 19.80
C SER A 52 23.02 -18.52 19.61
N GLN A 53 22.76 -19.25 20.70
CA GLN A 53 22.24 -20.64 20.63
C GLN A 53 20.93 -20.74 19.82
N THR A 54 20.16 -19.65 19.77
CA THR A 54 18.94 -19.54 18.96
C THR A 54 19.23 -19.33 17.48
N ALA A 55 20.32 -18.63 17.13
CA ALA A 55 20.76 -18.49 15.74
C ALA A 55 21.25 -19.82 15.15
N ASP A 56 21.77 -20.73 15.98
CA ASP A 56 22.14 -22.10 15.55
C ASP A 56 20.93 -22.89 15.06
N ILE A 57 19.71 -22.60 15.57
CA ILE A 57 18.43 -23.20 15.11
C ILE A 57 18.07 -22.70 13.70
N MET A 58 18.48 -21.48 13.33
CA MET A 58 18.22 -20.89 12.00
C MET A 58 19.19 -21.41 10.92
N HIS A 59 20.23 -22.14 11.34
CA HIS A 59 21.26 -22.81 10.54
C HIS A 59 21.99 -21.93 9.49
N THR A 60 21.74 -20.62 9.42
CA THR A 60 22.25 -19.70 8.39
C THR A 60 22.25 -18.23 8.84
N GLU A 61 23.26 -17.45 8.40
CA GLU A 61 23.29 -15.98 8.60
C GLU A 61 22.13 -15.26 7.90
N SER A 62 21.64 -15.82 6.78
CA SER A 62 20.48 -15.30 6.04
C SER A 62 19.20 -15.38 6.86
N GLY A 63 19.03 -16.41 7.70
CA GLY A 63 17.91 -16.51 8.64
C GLY A 63 17.89 -15.34 9.62
N VAL A 64 19.02 -15.03 10.25
CA VAL A 64 19.13 -13.91 11.22
C VAL A 64 18.79 -12.58 10.56
N ALA A 65 19.27 -12.35 9.33
CA ALA A 65 18.93 -11.15 8.57
C ALA A 65 17.41 -11.04 8.28
N LYS A 66 16.76 -12.15 7.91
CA LYS A 66 15.29 -12.20 7.72
C LYS A 66 14.53 -11.86 9.01
N ALA A 67 14.93 -12.43 10.15
CA ALA A 67 14.32 -12.11 11.45
C ALA A 67 14.46 -10.63 11.81
N TRP A 68 15.63 -10.03 11.57
CA TRP A 68 15.83 -8.59 11.80
C TRP A 68 14.97 -7.72 10.87
N ASN A 69 14.89 -8.07 9.58
CA ASN A 69 14.03 -7.35 8.64
C ASN A 69 12.56 -7.32 9.11
N GLU A 70 12.07 -8.47 9.57
CA GLU A 70 10.71 -8.59 10.09
C GLU A 70 10.51 -7.80 11.40
N MET A 71 11.42 -7.93 12.36
CA MET A 71 11.32 -7.24 13.65
C MET A 71 11.42 -5.72 13.51
N ILE A 72 12.30 -5.21 12.64
CA ILE A 72 12.38 -3.77 12.34
C ILE A 72 11.03 -3.28 11.82
N HIS A 73 10.41 -4.00 10.88
CA HIS A 73 9.08 -3.64 10.40
C HIS A 73 8.03 -3.63 11.53
N ARG A 74 8.03 -4.65 12.40
CA ARG A 74 7.11 -4.73 13.58
C ARG A 74 7.29 -3.55 14.54
N TYR A 75 8.52 -3.14 14.84
CA TYR A 75 8.77 -1.99 15.72
C TYR A 75 8.29 -0.68 15.12
N VAL A 76 8.60 -0.43 13.85
CA VAL A 76 8.21 0.80 13.16
C VAL A 76 6.68 0.88 13.04
N ALA A 77 6.01 -0.25 12.78
CA ALA A 77 4.54 -0.36 12.81
C ALA A 77 3.97 -0.14 14.23
N GLY A 78 4.63 -0.64 15.27
CA GLY A 78 4.25 -0.39 16.67
C GLY A 78 4.31 1.09 17.05
N ILE A 79 5.35 1.81 16.62
CA ILE A 79 5.47 3.27 16.81
C ILE A 79 4.32 3.99 16.09
N LEU A 80 3.96 3.57 14.86
CA LEU A 80 2.79 4.12 14.16
C LEU A 80 1.51 3.89 14.96
N GLY A 81 1.32 2.70 15.53
CA GLY A 81 0.18 2.39 16.41
C GLY A 81 0.11 3.32 17.63
N LEU A 82 1.24 3.62 18.27
CA LEU A 82 1.30 4.57 19.39
C LEU A 82 0.96 6.00 18.95
N LEU A 83 1.41 6.45 17.78
CA LEU A 83 1.02 7.77 17.24
C LEU A 83 -0.48 7.86 16.94
N VAL A 84 -1.07 6.81 16.36
CA VAL A 84 -2.51 6.74 16.08
C VAL A 84 -3.33 6.69 17.38
N LEU A 85 -2.86 5.97 18.39
CA LEU A 85 -3.46 5.98 19.72
C LEU A 85 -3.42 7.38 20.33
N ALA A 86 -2.26 8.05 20.27
CA ALA A 86 -2.12 9.42 20.76
C ALA A 86 -3.09 10.38 20.04
N LEU A 87 -3.19 10.30 18.70
CA LEU A 87 -4.17 11.07 17.91
C LEU A 87 -5.61 10.82 18.38
N THR A 88 -5.95 9.56 18.68
CA THR A 88 -7.29 9.17 19.12
C THR A 88 -7.62 9.71 20.50
N VAL A 89 -6.74 9.50 21.48
CA VAL A 89 -6.90 10.02 22.85
C VAL A 89 -7.10 11.52 22.82
N ILE A 90 -6.22 12.21 22.11
CA ILE A 90 -6.30 13.65 21.93
C ILE A 90 -7.61 14.09 21.28
N ALA A 91 -8.04 13.41 20.22
CA ALA A 91 -9.27 13.76 19.51
C ALA A 91 -10.48 13.63 20.44
N VAL A 92 -10.55 12.55 21.21
CA VAL A 92 -11.62 12.31 22.18
C VAL A 92 -11.58 13.30 23.34
N LEU A 93 -10.40 13.63 23.87
CA LEU A 93 -10.26 14.63 24.95
C LEU A 93 -10.69 16.03 24.49
N ASN A 94 -10.43 16.38 23.23
CA ASN A 94 -10.81 17.67 22.66
C ASN A 94 -12.17 17.64 21.93
N ARG A 95 -13.00 16.60 22.09
CA ARG A 95 -14.29 16.42 21.38
C ARG A 95 -15.33 17.55 21.56
N ARG A 96 -15.11 18.47 22.50
CA ARG A 96 -15.94 19.65 22.68
C ARG A 96 -15.63 20.76 21.68
N ASP A 97 -14.45 20.75 21.05
CA ASP A 97 -14.11 21.63 19.94
C ASP A 97 -14.82 21.12 18.67
N PRO A 98 -15.76 21.89 18.08
CA PRO A 98 -16.49 21.47 16.89
C PRO A 98 -15.58 21.27 15.67
N GLU A 99 -14.36 21.80 15.68
CA GLU A 99 -13.39 21.59 14.60
C GLU A 99 -12.56 20.32 14.76
N GLN A 100 -12.65 19.62 15.90
CA GLN A 100 -11.84 18.45 16.19
C GLN A 100 -12.46 17.18 15.56
N PRO A 101 -11.78 16.53 14.59
CA PRO A 101 -12.24 15.24 14.07
C PRO A 101 -12.07 14.17 15.15
N VAL A 102 -13.14 13.45 15.45
CA VAL A 102 -13.15 12.34 16.43
C VAL A 102 -13.33 10.99 15.76
N ALA A 103 -14.31 10.88 14.85
CA ALA A 103 -14.64 9.61 14.20
C ALA A 103 -13.46 9.01 13.42
N VAL A 104 -12.69 9.85 12.72
CA VAL A 104 -11.60 9.40 11.84
C VAL A 104 -10.41 8.84 12.64
N PRO A 105 -9.87 9.51 13.69
CA PRO A 105 -8.87 8.89 14.57
C PRO A 105 -9.33 7.59 15.23
N VAL A 106 -10.58 7.52 15.73
CA VAL A 106 -11.12 6.29 16.31
C VAL A 106 -11.17 5.15 15.28
N ALA A 107 -11.65 5.43 14.07
CA ALA A 107 -11.67 4.46 12.98
C ALA A 107 -10.24 4.03 12.56
N LEU A 108 -9.28 4.96 12.52
CA LEU A 108 -7.87 4.65 12.28
C LEU A 108 -7.29 3.74 13.36
N LEU A 109 -7.61 3.95 14.63
CA LEU A 109 -7.15 3.08 15.72
C LEU A 109 -7.71 1.66 15.55
N ALA A 110 -9.00 1.52 15.26
CA ALA A 110 -9.60 0.23 14.98
C ALA A 110 -8.94 -0.46 13.76
N LEU A 111 -8.69 0.30 12.70
CA LEU A 111 -8.01 -0.20 11.49
C LEU A 111 -6.57 -0.67 11.79
N VAL A 112 -5.80 0.08 12.59
CA VAL A 112 -4.42 -0.30 12.94
C VAL A 112 -4.38 -1.52 13.87
N ILE A 113 -5.34 -1.66 14.79
CA ILE A 113 -5.48 -2.89 15.59
C ILE A 113 -5.77 -4.07 14.69
N PHE A 114 -6.73 -3.93 13.77
CA PHE A 114 -7.02 -4.99 12.80
C PHE A 114 -5.83 -5.29 11.89
N GLN A 115 -5.05 -4.27 11.52
CA GLN A 115 -3.84 -4.43 10.73
C GLN A 115 -2.76 -5.22 11.48
N ALA A 116 -2.61 -5.01 12.80
CA ALA A 116 -1.71 -5.81 13.63
C ALA A 116 -2.16 -7.28 13.69
N LEU A 117 -3.47 -7.54 13.77
CA LEU A 117 -4.02 -8.90 13.70
C LEU A 117 -3.77 -9.56 12.33
N LEU A 118 -3.96 -8.82 11.24
CA LEU A 118 -3.63 -9.31 9.89
C LEU A 118 -2.13 -9.63 9.77
N GLY A 119 -1.25 -8.78 10.32
CA GLY A 119 0.20 -9.03 10.33
C GLY A 119 0.62 -10.21 11.20
N MET A 120 -0.09 -10.48 12.30
CA MET A 120 0.07 -11.74 13.03
C MET A 120 -0.37 -12.92 12.16
N TRP A 121 -1.51 -12.82 11.48
CA TRP A 121 -2.01 -13.90 10.61
C TRP A 121 -1.14 -14.14 9.38
N THR A 122 -0.39 -13.15 8.86
CA THR A 122 0.58 -13.43 7.78
C THR A 122 1.64 -14.44 8.22
N VAL A 123 2.02 -14.42 9.51
CA VAL A 123 2.97 -15.37 10.09
C VAL A 123 2.27 -16.68 10.46
N THR A 124 1.20 -16.61 11.26
CA THR A 124 0.54 -17.82 11.80
C THR A 124 -0.22 -18.62 10.75
N MET A 125 -0.58 -18.01 9.62
CA MET A 125 -1.19 -18.68 8.46
C MET A 125 -0.21 -18.80 7.29
N LEU A 126 1.10 -18.81 7.56
CA LEU A 126 2.16 -19.16 6.62
C LEU A 126 2.04 -18.48 5.24
N LEU A 127 1.85 -17.16 5.25
CA LEU A 127 1.76 -16.29 4.08
C LEU A 127 0.60 -16.57 3.11
N ARG A 128 -0.56 -17.07 3.58
CA ARG A 128 -1.79 -17.16 2.79
C ARG A 128 -2.02 -15.88 1.94
N PRO A 129 -2.07 -15.97 0.59
CA PRO A 129 -2.03 -14.80 -0.29
C PRO A 129 -3.15 -13.78 -0.03
N GLU A 130 -4.34 -14.26 0.34
CA GLU A 130 -5.50 -13.44 0.69
C GLU A 130 -5.26 -12.61 1.95
N ILE A 131 -4.62 -13.16 2.96
CA ILE A 131 -4.29 -12.44 4.21
C ILE A 131 -3.20 -11.41 3.97
N VAL A 132 -2.13 -11.78 3.26
CA VAL A 132 -1.02 -10.86 2.97
C VAL A 132 -1.49 -9.71 2.06
N THR A 133 -2.34 -10.00 1.08
CA THR A 133 -2.93 -8.98 0.19
C THR A 133 -3.88 -8.07 0.97
N LEU A 134 -4.73 -8.64 1.84
CA LEU A 134 -5.62 -7.84 2.70
C LEU A 134 -4.82 -6.95 3.66
N HIS A 135 -3.74 -7.47 4.24
CA HIS A 135 -2.81 -6.69 5.05
C HIS A 135 -2.24 -5.50 4.25
N LEU A 136 -1.72 -5.73 3.04
CA LEU A 136 -1.25 -4.62 2.18
C LEU A 136 -2.34 -3.58 1.94
N LEU A 137 -3.55 -4.00 1.58
CA LEU A 137 -4.67 -3.10 1.28
C LEU A 137 -5.07 -2.26 2.49
N MET A 138 -5.20 -2.86 3.67
CA MET A 138 -5.53 -2.13 4.90
C MET A 138 -4.40 -1.19 5.35
N GLY A 139 -3.13 -1.54 5.08
CA GLY A 139 -1.98 -0.66 5.28
C GLY A 139 -2.02 0.56 4.36
N MET A 140 -2.32 0.35 3.07
CA MET A 140 -2.51 1.41 2.08
C MET A 140 -3.72 2.30 2.43
N ALA A 141 -4.81 1.73 2.95
CA ALA A 141 -5.95 2.48 3.46
C ALA A 141 -5.56 3.35 4.67
N THR A 142 -4.77 2.82 5.60
CA THR A 142 -4.24 3.58 6.75
C THR A 142 -3.41 4.79 6.27
N LEU A 143 -2.51 4.56 5.31
CA LEU A 143 -1.73 5.63 4.68
C LEU A 143 -2.63 6.70 4.03
N ALA A 144 -3.61 6.27 3.22
CA ALA A 144 -4.53 7.16 2.53
C ALA A 144 -5.37 8.01 3.51
N ILE A 145 -5.88 7.40 4.58
CA ILE A 145 -6.70 8.09 5.58
C ILE A 145 -5.86 9.08 6.40
N LEU A 146 -4.62 8.72 6.77
CA LEU A 146 -3.72 9.63 7.49
C LEU A 146 -3.36 10.86 6.64
N TRP A 147 -3.02 10.67 5.36
CA TRP A 147 -2.78 11.78 4.44
C TRP A 147 -4.03 12.61 4.19
N TRP A 148 -5.20 11.98 4.04
CA TRP A 148 -6.47 12.68 3.92
C TRP A 148 -6.77 13.54 5.16
N LEU A 149 -6.58 12.99 6.36
CA LEU A 149 -6.75 13.69 7.63
C LEU A 149 -5.77 14.86 7.72
N TRP A 150 -4.51 14.66 7.33
CA TRP A 150 -3.53 15.74 7.29
C TRP A 150 -3.94 16.85 6.32
N PHE A 151 -4.30 16.55 5.07
CA PHE A 151 -4.76 17.57 4.12
C PHE A 151 -5.99 18.35 4.63
N ARG A 152 -6.93 17.66 5.27
CA ARG A 152 -8.12 18.29 5.87
C ARG A 152 -7.80 19.23 7.02
N THR A 153 -6.73 18.96 7.77
CA THR A 153 -6.37 19.72 8.97
C THR A 153 -5.30 20.77 8.71
N ALA A 154 -4.40 20.53 7.75
CA ALA A 154 -3.36 21.43 7.29
C ALA A 154 -3.84 22.44 6.24
N GLY A 155 -4.83 22.07 5.42
CA GLY A 155 -5.35 22.94 4.36
C GLY A 155 -5.86 24.28 4.88
N GLU A 156 -5.41 25.37 4.25
CA GLU A 156 -5.95 26.69 4.50
C GLU A 156 -7.46 26.67 4.30
N ARG A 157 -8.19 27.26 5.25
CA ARG A 157 -9.60 27.62 5.07
C ARG A 157 -9.69 28.69 3.98
N SER A 158 -9.56 28.30 2.72
CA SER A 158 -9.89 29.18 1.62
C SER A 158 -11.40 29.31 1.56
N LEU A 159 -11.93 30.21 2.39
CA LEU A 159 -13.32 30.66 2.36
C LEU A 159 -13.70 31.28 1.00
N LEU A 160 -12.70 31.58 0.16
CA LEU A 160 -12.82 32.28 -1.13
C LEU A 160 -12.77 31.36 -2.37
N SER A 161 -12.53 30.04 -2.22
CA SER A 161 -12.41 29.11 -3.37
C SER A 161 -13.51 28.04 -3.44
N TYR A 162 -14.66 28.31 -2.79
CA TYR A 162 -15.89 27.52 -2.95
C TYR A 162 -16.62 27.81 -4.27
N SER A 163 -16.09 28.71 -5.10
CA SER A 163 -16.66 29.07 -6.40
C SER A 163 -16.63 27.87 -7.36
N ASP A 164 -17.82 27.35 -7.66
CA ASP A 164 -18.18 26.48 -8.79
C ASP A 164 -17.21 25.33 -9.15
N LYS A 165 -16.83 24.51 -8.17
CA LYS A 165 -16.23 23.21 -8.52
C LYS A 165 -17.30 22.28 -9.09
N SER A 166 -17.18 21.99 -10.38
CA SER A 166 -18.07 21.09 -11.11
C SER A 166 -18.14 19.71 -10.44
N LYS A 167 -19.35 19.19 -10.19
CA LYS A 167 -19.57 17.80 -9.71
C LYS A 167 -18.78 16.76 -10.52
N SER A 168 -18.50 17.04 -11.80
CA SER A 168 -17.71 16.20 -12.69
C SER A 168 -16.27 15.96 -12.19
N THR A 169 -15.57 16.96 -11.64
CA THR A 169 -14.18 16.77 -11.16
C THR A 169 -14.13 15.86 -9.93
N GLY A 170 -15.17 15.88 -9.10
CA GLY A 170 -15.33 14.97 -7.96
C GLY A 170 -15.44 13.51 -8.40
N TYR A 171 -16.20 13.21 -9.47
CA TYR A 171 -16.30 11.86 -10.02
C TYR A 171 -14.98 11.35 -10.59
N TRP A 172 -14.26 12.20 -11.34
CA TRP A 172 -12.92 11.84 -11.85
C TRP A 172 -11.93 11.56 -10.72
N ALA A 173 -11.92 12.39 -9.67
CA ALA A 173 -11.05 12.17 -8.53
C ALA A 173 -11.39 10.88 -7.78
N PHE A 174 -12.66 10.59 -7.55
CA PHE A 174 -13.09 9.34 -6.91
C PHE A 174 -12.71 8.12 -7.75
N ALA A 175 -12.99 8.15 -9.06
CA ALA A 175 -12.61 7.09 -9.97
C ALA A 175 -11.08 6.87 -10.00
N ALA A 176 -10.28 7.95 -10.01
CA ALA A 176 -8.82 7.87 -9.94
C ALA A 176 -8.34 7.13 -8.68
N LEU A 177 -8.88 7.49 -7.52
CA LEU A 177 -8.54 6.83 -6.25
C LEU A 177 -8.91 5.34 -6.27
N THR A 178 -10.13 5.02 -6.71
CA THR A 178 -10.62 3.64 -6.80
C THR A 178 -9.78 2.80 -7.75
N LEU A 179 -9.48 3.31 -8.95
CA LEU A 179 -8.68 2.59 -9.94
C LEU A 179 -7.24 2.35 -9.46
N VAL A 180 -6.61 3.35 -8.83
CA VAL A 180 -5.28 3.17 -8.22
C VAL A 180 -5.32 2.12 -7.11
N TYR A 181 -6.34 2.14 -6.26
CA TYR A 181 -6.48 1.17 -5.17
C TYR A 181 -6.70 -0.26 -5.70
N LEU A 182 -7.51 -0.44 -6.75
CA LEU A 182 -7.71 -1.72 -7.42
C LEU A 182 -6.41 -2.20 -8.09
N GLN A 183 -5.64 -1.31 -8.72
CA GLN A 183 -4.34 -1.67 -9.29
C GLN A 183 -3.33 -2.11 -8.23
N ILE A 184 -3.33 -1.46 -7.06
CA ILE A 184 -2.55 -1.87 -5.90
C ILE A 184 -2.99 -3.26 -5.43
N ALA A 185 -4.29 -3.57 -5.42
CA ALA A 185 -4.79 -4.91 -5.11
C ALA A 185 -4.26 -5.96 -6.08
N LEU A 186 -4.33 -5.69 -7.39
CA LEU A 186 -3.77 -6.58 -8.42
C LEU A 186 -2.26 -6.75 -8.25
N GLY A 187 -1.52 -5.69 -7.95
CA GLY A 187 -0.06 -5.76 -7.69
C GLY A 187 0.28 -6.52 -6.42
N GLY A 188 -0.53 -6.34 -5.37
CA GLY A 188 -0.47 -7.13 -4.14
C GLY A 188 -0.65 -8.62 -4.43
N TRP A 189 -1.66 -8.96 -5.24
CA TRP A 189 -1.93 -10.35 -5.64
C TRP A 189 -0.78 -10.96 -6.46
N VAL A 190 -0.16 -10.19 -7.36
CA VAL A 190 1.07 -10.60 -8.07
C VAL A 190 2.19 -10.90 -7.09
N SER A 191 2.42 -10.00 -6.14
CA SER A 191 3.50 -10.13 -5.15
C SER A 191 3.28 -11.34 -4.24
N THR A 192 2.09 -11.49 -3.65
CA THR A 192 1.80 -12.56 -2.69
C THR A 192 1.81 -13.95 -3.30
N ASN A 193 1.46 -14.08 -4.57
CA ASN A 193 1.52 -15.34 -5.30
C ASN A 193 2.86 -15.59 -6.03
N TYR A 194 3.87 -14.75 -5.83
CA TYR A 194 5.17 -14.85 -6.51
C TYR A 194 5.06 -14.86 -8.04
N ALA A 195 4.04 -14.17 -8.58
CA ALA A 195 3.69 -14.20 -10.00
C ALA A 195 4.53 -13.25 -10.88
N ALA A 196 5.42 -12.45 -10.28
CA ALA A 196 6.12 -11.35 -10.94
C ALA A 196 6.96 -11.77 -12.16
N LEU A 197 7.50 -12.99 -12.19
CA LEU A 197 8.36 -13.48 -13.29
C LEU A 197 7.70 -14.55 -14.17
N HIS A 198 6.40 -14.82 -13.99
CA HIS A 198 5.67 -15.75 -14.86
C HIS A 198 5.53 -15.25 -16.31
N CYS A 199 5.67 -13.94 -16.52
CA CYS A 199 5.84 -13.34 -17.85
C CYS A 199 7.22 -12.64 -17.84
N PRO A 200 8.31 -13.31 -18.22
CA PRO A 200 9.67 -12.78 -18.11
C PRO A 200 10.02 -11.76 -19.20
N ASP A 201 9.14 -11.58 -20.19
CA ASP A 201 9.26 -10.69 -21.33
C ASP A 201 8.22 -9.56 -21.29
N PHE A 202 8.47 -8.55 -22.14
CA PHE A 202 7.59 -7.41 -22.36
C PHE A 202 7.77 -6.94 -23.82
N PRO A 203 6.70 -6.57 -24.56
CA PRO A 203 5.31 -6.44 -24.13
C PRO A 203 4.51 -7.76 -24.12
N THR A 204 5.00 -8.81 -24.76
CA THR A 204 4.41 -10.15 -24.73
C THR A 204 4.55 -10.81 -23.36
N CYS A 205 3.89 -11.97 -23.18
CA CYS A 205 4.10 -12.86 -22.06
C CYS A 205 4.37 -14.26 -22.62
N GLN A 206 5.54 -14.81 -22.33
CA GLN A 206 6.05 -16.07 -22.88
C GLN A 206 5.98 -16.08 -24.42
N GLU A 207 6.42 -14.97 -25.04
CA GLU A 207 6.41 -14.75 -26.49
C GLU A 207 5.01 -14.70 -27.13
N GLN A 208 3.95 -14.72 -26.31
CA GLN A 208 2.57 -14.67 -26.75
C GLN A 208 1.94 -13.32 -26.37
N TRP A 209 1.19 -12.73 -27.31
CA TRP A 209 0.39 -11.54 -27.02
C TRP A 209 -0.83 -11.86 -26.17
N TRP A 210 -1.38 -13.07 -26.31
CA TRP A 210 -2.54 -13.54 -25.58
C TRP A 210 -2.32 -14.99 -25.13
N PRO A 211 -1.58 -15.20 -24.03
CA PRO A 211 -1.29 -16.55 -23.54
C PRO A 211 -2.54 -17.24 -22.99
N GLN A 212 -2.46 -18.56 -22.82
CA GLN A 212 -3.52 -19.30 -22.12
C GLN A 212 -3.69 -18.79 -20.69
N THR A 213 -4.95 -18.73 -20.24
CA THR A 213 -5.32 -18.20 -18.93
C THR A 213 -6.22 -19.17 -18.17
N ASP A 214 -6.16 -19.08 -16.85
CA ASP A 214 -7.02 -19.77 -15.90
C ASP A 214 -7.43 -18.79 -14.79
N PHE A 215 -8.51 -18.03 -15.04
CA PHE A 215 -9.01 -17.05 -14.06
C PHE A 215 -9.63 -17.70 -12.83
N ALA A 216 -10.22 -18.89 -12.99
CA ALA A 216 -10.88 -19.58 -11.88
C ALA A 216 -9.85 -20.03 -10.84
N GLY A 217 -8.73 -20.62 -11.29
CA GLY A 217 -7.64 -20.99 -10.39
C GLY A 217 -6.76 -19.83 -9.95
N ALA A 218 -6.52 -18.82 -10.81
CA ALA A 218 -5.64 -17.69 -10.50
C ALA A 218 -6.14 -16.77 -9.38
N PHE A 219 -7.46 -16.78 -9.13
CA PHE A 219 -8.11 -15.95 -8.11
C PHE A 219 -8.96 -16.81 -7.14
N ASP A 220 -8.65 -18.11 -7.05
CA ASP A 220 -9.24 -18.94 -6.02
C ASP A 220 -8.74 -18.49 -4.65
N LEU A 221 -9.66 -18.36 -3.69
CA LEU A 221 -9.36 -18.01 -2.30
C LEU A 221 -9.41 -19.26 -1.40
N ASN A 222 -9.94 -20.38 -1.90
CA ASN A 222 -10.17 -21.58 -1.11
C ASN A 222 -8.99 -22.53 -1.19
N HIS A 223 -7.91 -22.16 -0.52
CA HIS A 223 -6.78 -23.05 -0.32
C HIS A 223 -7.07 -23.94 0.89
N GLY A 224 -7.59 -25.15 0.65
CA GLY A 224 -8.07 -26.10 1.67
C GLY A 224 -7.00 -26.77 2.52
N ASP A 225 -5.82 -26.15 2.68
CA ASP A 225 -4.60 -26.71 3.25
C ASP A 225 -3.85 -25.62 4.05
N ASP A 226 -3.35 -25.95 5.26
CA ASP A 226 -2.53 -25.09 6.15
C ASP A 226 -1.05 -25.02 5.76
N SER A 227 -0.75 -25.28 4.50
CA SER A 227 0.59 -25.25 3.93
C SER A 227 1.26 -23.88 3.96
N ASN A 228 2.60 -23.94 3.85
CA ASN A 228 3.41 -22.76 3.60
C ASN A 228 3.24 -22.27 2.15
N PHE A 229 2.93 -20.98 1.98
CA PHE A 229 2.78 -20.29 0.69
C PHE A 229 4.03 -19.51 0.26
N GLU A 230 5.12 -19.56 1.03
CA GLU A 230 6.43 -19.06 0.60
C GLU A 230 6.87 -19.72 -0.73
N GLY A 231 7.38 -18.93 -1.67
CA GLY A 231 7.68 -19.35 -3.04
C GLY A 231 6.49 -19.43 -4.01
N GLY A 232 5.25 -19.37 -3.52
CA GLY A 232 4.04 -19.40 -4.36
C GLY A 232 3.62 -20.81 -4.76
N LYS A 233 2.31 -20.99 -4.98
CA LYS A 233 1.69 -22.30 -5.27
C LYS A 233 0.93 -22.37 -6.58
N LEU A 234 0.82 -21.26 -7.30
CA LEU A 234 0.10 -21.21 -8.56
C LEU A 234 0.82 -22.05 -9.61
N THR A 235 0.04 -22.72 -10.46
CA THR A 235 0.56 -23.28 -11.71
C THR A 235 1.04 -22.16 -12.63
N ASN A 236 1.88 -22.49 -13.64
CA ASN A 236 2.37 -21.49 -14.58
C ASN A 236 1.22 -20.70 -15.24
N THR A 237 0.17 -21.38 -15.71
CA THR A 237 -0.99 -20.75 -16.36
C THR A 237 -1.73 -19.78 -15.43
N GLN A 238 -1.86 -20.15 -14.15
CA GLN A 238 -2.49 -19.29 -13.13
C GLN A 238 -1.61 -18.07 -12.82
N GLY A 239 -0.29 -18.25 -12.63
CA GLY A 239 0.63 -17.15 -12.41
C GLY A 239 0.72 -16.19 -13.60
N VAL A 240 0.70 -16.70 -14.84
CA VAL A 240 0.56 -15.90 -16.06
C VAL A 240 -0.72 -15.09 -16.02
N THR A 241 -1.85 -15.71 -15.65
CA THR A 241 -3.15 -15.04 -15.56
C THR A 241 -3.13 -13.87 -14.56
N VAL A 242 -2.56 -14.09 -13.37
CA VAL A 242 -2.39 -13.03 -12.36
C VAL A 242 -1.53 -11.88 -12.91
N HIS A 243 -0.39 -12.20 -13.53
CA HIS A 243 0.53 -11.19 -14.04
C HIS A 243 -0.07 -10.38 -15.19
N ILE A 244 -0.68 -11.01 -16.21
CA ILE A 244 -1.30 -10.28 -17.31
C ILE A 244 -2.49 -9.44 -16.84
N THR A 245 -3.24 -9.89 -15.83
CA THR A 245 -4.37 -9.12 -15.26
C THR A 245 -3.86 -7.81 -14.67
N HIS A 246 -2.74 -7.84 -13.94
CA HIS A 246 -2.08 -6.64 -13.43
C HIS A 246 -1.59 -5.72 -14.56
N ARG A 247 -1.02 -6.27 -15.65
CA ARG A 247 -0.58 -5.49 -16.82
C ARG A 247 -1.75 -4.80 -17.53
N ILE A 248 -2.87 -5.51 -17.72
CA ILE A 248 -4.09 -4.96 -18.31
C ILE A 248 -4.65 -3.83 -17.45
N GLY A 249 -4.68 -4.01 -16.12
CA GLY A 249 -5.05 -2.95 -15.18
C GLY A 249 -4.18 -1.70 -15.33
N ALA A 250 -2.87 -1.86 -15.48
CA ALA A 250 -1.95 -0.73 -15.70
C ALA A 250 -2.24 0.02 -17.02
N LEU A 251 -2.60 -0.69 -18.09
CA LEU A 251 -3.02 -0.07 -19.36
C LEU A 251 -4.34 0.71 -19.21
N ILE A 252 -5.31 0.17 -18.48
CA ILE A 252 -6.57 0.87 -18.17
C ILE A 252 -6.29 2.17 -17.42
N LEU A 253 -5.39 2.13 -16.42
CA LEU A 253 -4.96 3.32 -15.70
C LEU A 253 -4.30 4.34 -16.63
N LEU A 254 -3.40 3.92 -17.51
CA LEU A 254 -2.73 4.80 -18.47
C LEU A 254 -3.74 5.55 -19.35
N VAL A 255 -4.72 4.85 -19.91
CA VAL A 255 -5.79 5.45 -20.72
C VAL A 255 -6.64 6.41 -19.89
N PHE A 256 -7.11 5.97 -18.72
CA PHE A 256 -7.93 6.78 -17.82
C PHE A 256 -7.23 8.08 -17.42
N PHE A 257 -5.97 8.01 -16.98
CA PHE A 257 -5.22 9.18 -16.53
C PHE A 257 -4.84 10.12 -17.68
N SER A 258 -4.61 9.58 -18.88
CA SER A 258 -4.41 10.39 -20.09
C SER A 258 -5.65 11.24 -20.42
N ILE A 259 -6.83 10.63 -20.39
CA ILE A 259 -8.11 11.32 -20.57
C ILE A 259 -8.34 12.34 -19.44
N MET A 260 -8.09 11.95 -18.20
CA MET A 260 -8.26 12.84 -17.03
C MET A 260 -7.36 14.08 -17.13
N VAL A 261 -6.11 13.93 -17.54
CA VAL A 261 -5.19 15.06 -17.75
C VAL A 261 -5.69 15.98 -18.86
N TRP A 262 -6.16 15.43 -19.98
CA TRP A 262 -6.73 16.20 -21.08
C TRP A 262 -7.94 17.02 -20.61
N ILE A 263 -8.90 16.39 -19.92
CA ILE A 263 -10.06 17.07 -19.32
C ILE A 263 -9.60 18.15 -18.33
N ALA A 264 -8.61 17.85 -17.49
CA ALA A 264 -8.09 18.80 -16.52
C ALA A 264 -7.54 20.06 -17.20
N GLN A 265 -6.89 19.96 -18.37
CA GLN A 265 -6.37 21.12 -19.10
C GLN A 265 -7.48 22.08 -19.55
N ILE A 266 -8.65 21.55 -19.88
CA ILE A 266 -9.81 22.32 -20.36
C ILE A 266 -10.52 23.03 -19.19
N LYS A 267 -10.44 22.51 -17.96
CA LYS A 267 -11.06 23.13 -16.77
C LYS A 267 -10.29 24.38 -16.32
N ASN A 268 -10.94 25.28 -15.60
CA ASN A 268 -10.30 26.47 -15.00
C ASN A 268 -9.91 26.27 -13.51
N ASP A 269 -9.40 25.08 -13.16
CA ASP A 269 -8.94 24.77 -11.80
C ASP A 269 -7.43 24.43 -11.81
N HIS A 270 -6.61 25.36 -11.33
CA HIS A 270 -5.15 25.22 -11.32
C HIS A 270 -4.67 24.08 -10.42
N ARG A 271 -5.30 23.88 -9.25
CA ARG A 271 -4.91 22.83 -8.29
C ARG A 271 -5.25 21.45 -8.85
N PHE A 272 -6.42 21.31 -9.48
CA PHE A 272 -6.80 20.08 -10.16
C PHE A 272 -5.86 19.77 -11.33
N LYS A 273 -5.48 20.77 -12.14
CA LYS A 273 -4.48 20.60 -13.22
C LYS A 273 -3.14 20.10 -12.71
N GLN A 274 -2.61 20.73 -11.66
CA GLN A 274 -1.33 20.34 -11.07
C GLN A 274 -1.37 18.92 -10.51
N ALA A 275 -2.42 18.58 -9.75
CA ALA A 275 -2.60 17.24 -9.19
C ALA A 275 -2.69 16.17 -10.30
N SER A 276 -3.47 16.41 -11.36
CA SER A 276 -3.59 15.47 -12.50
C SER A 276 -2.24 15.27 -13.21
N ARG A 277 -1.43 16.32 -13.39
CA ARG A 277 -0.09 16.22 -14.00
C ARG A 277 0.88 15.45 -13.12
N ALA A 278 0.86 15.69 -11.80
CA ALA A 278 1.69 14.96 -10.85
C ALA A 278 1.37 13.45 -10.84
N ILE A 279 0.08 13.10 -10.87
CA ILE A 279 -0.38 11.72 -10.98
C ILE A 279 0.11 11.07 -12.29
N ALA A 280 -0.03 11.76 -13.43
CA ALA A 280 0.45 11.22 -14.70
C ALA A 280 1.97 11.00 -14.71
N PHE A 281 2.74 11.93 -14.13
CA PHE A 281 4.19 11.75 -13.97
C PHE A 281 4.54 10.54 -13.10
N LEU A 282 3.90 10.40 -11.93
CA LEU A 282 4.09 9.23 -11.06
C LEU A 282 3.67 7.92 -11.73
N LEU A 283 2.61 7.93 -12.54
CA LEU A 283 2.16 6.76 -13.29
C LEU A 283 3.19 6.32 -14.34
N LEU A 284 3.83 7.26 -15.04
CA LEU A 284 4.90 6.94 -15.99
C LEU A 284 6.10 6.31 -15.29
N ILE A 285 6.49 6.84 -14.12
CA ILE A 285 7.52 6.22 -13.28
C ILE A 285 7.08 4.81 -12.86
N GLN A 286 5.84 4.65 -12.40
CA GLN A 286 5.29 3.37 -11.95
C GLN A 286 5.35 2.30 -13.06
N ILE A 287 4.94 2.67 -14.28
CA ILE A 287 5.00 1.78 -15.45
C ILE A 287 6.45 1.45 -15.80
N GLY A 288 7.34 2.44 -15.82
CA GLY A 288 8.77 2.22 -16.07
C GLY A 288 9.42 1.27 -15.06
N LEU A 289 9.12 1.44 -13.77
CA LEU A 289 9.57 0.53 -12.71
C LEU A 289 8.96 -0.87 -12.86
N GLY A 290 7.69 -0.97 -13.24
CA GLY A 290 7.02 -2.25 -13.49
C GLY A 290 7.66 -3.04 -14.64
N ILE A 291 7.94 -2.36 -15.76
CA ILE A 291 8.67 -2.94 -16.90
C ILE A 291 10.10 -3.35 -16.48
N SER A 292 10.78 -2.48 -15.72
CA SER A 292 12.15 -2.75 -15.23
C SER A 292 12.20 -3.98 -14.31
N ASN A 293 11.18 -4.19 -13.46
CA ASN A 293 11.08 -5.39 -12.62
C ASN A 293 11.00 -6.67 -13.45
N VAL A 294 10.39 -6.63 -14.64
CA VAL A 294 10.32 -7.80 -15.53
C VAL A 294 11.66 -7.97 -16.25
N LEU A 295 12.10 -6.94 -16.98
CA LEU A 295 13.28 -7.02 -17.85
C LEU A 295 14.60 -7.24 -17.11
N PHE A 296 14.68 -6.81 -15.85
CA PHE A 296 15.87 -6.97 -15.02
C PHE A 296 15.74 -8.05 -13.94
N LEU A 297 14.74 -8.94 -14.06
CA LEU A 297 14.56 -10.10 -13.17
C LEU A 297 14.39 -9.72 -11.69
N LEU A 298 13.46 -8.80 -11.44
CA LEU A 298 13.02 -8.33 -10.13
C LEU A 298 14.16 -7.81 -9.21
N PRO A 299 14.96 -6.81 -9.63
CA PRO A 299 15.97 -6.25 -8.73
C PRO A 299 15.32 -5.64 -7.49
N LEU A 300 15.80 -6.01 -6.30
CA LEU A 300 15.22 -5.57 -5.03
C LEU A 300 15.00 -4.05 -4.95
N PRO A 301 15.94 -3.16 -5.33
CA PRO A 301 15.70 -1.72 -5.28
C PRO A 301 14.57 -1.25 -6.21
N VAL A 302 14.43 -1.87 -7.39
CA VAL A 302 13.39 -1.53 -8.37
C VAL A 302 12.02 -1.99 -7.88
N ALA A 303 11.94 -3.20 -7.30
CA ALA A 303 10.71 -3.74 -6.76
C ALA A 303 10.21 -2.95 -5.53
N VAL A 304 11.14 -2.58 -4.63
CA VAL A 304 10.83 -1.70 -3.48
C VAL A 304 10.41 -0.31 -3.96
N ALA A 305 11.13 0.28 -4.93
CA ALA A 305 10.76 1.56 -5.52
C ALA A 305 9.37 1.52 -6.18
N HIS A 306 9.03 0.43 -6.87
CA HIS A 306 7.70 0.25 -7.48
C HIS A 306 6.58 0.27 -6.43
N ASN A 307 6.81 -0.29 -5.24
CA ASN A 307 5.85 -0.21 -4.14
C ASN A 307 5.78 1.20 -3.53
N GLY A 308 6.94 1.85 -3.35
CA GLY A 308 7.00 3.24 -2.84
C GLY A 308 6.30 4.24 -3.78
N VAL A 309 6.50 4.12 -5.09
CA VAL A 309 5.84 4.99 -6.08
C VAL A 309 4.35 4.68 -6.18
N ALA A 310 3.91 3.42 -6.01
CA ALA A 310 2.48 3.11 -5.88
C ALA A 310 1.84 3.83 -4.67
N ALA A 311 2.53 3.84 -3.52
CA ALA A 311 2.08 4.57 -2.34
C ALA A 311 2.04 6.10 -2.58
N LEU A 312 3.02 6.67 -3.28
CA LEU A 312 2.99 8.09 -3.69
C LEU A 312 1.83 8.39 -4.65
N LEU A 313 1.56 7.50 -5.60
CA LEU A 313 0.45 7.61 -6.54
C LEU A 313 -0.90 7.59 -5.79
N LEU A 314 -1.03 6.76 -4.76
CA LEU A 314 -2.18 6.75 -3.86
C LEU A 314 -2.33 8.07 -3.10
N ILE A 315 -1.25 8.60 -2.52
CA ILE A 315 -1.25 9.90 -1.82
C ILE A 315 -1.65 11.02 -2.77
N ALA A 316 -1.13 11.03 -4.00
CA ALA A 316 -1.49 12.01 -5.02
C ALA A 316 -2.98 11.91 -5.40
N SER A 317 -3.55 10.71 -5.50
CA SER A 317 -4.99 10.49 -5.72
C SER A 317 -5.85 10.96 -4.54
N VAL A 318 -5.37 10.81 -3.30
CA VAL A 318 -6.03 11.35 -2.10
C VAL A 318 -6.00 12.88 -2.14
N TYR A 319 -4.87 13.49 -2.50
CA TYR A 319 -4.76 14.94 -2.68
C TYR A 319 -5.70 15.45 -3.78
N LEU A 320 -5.78 14.75 -4.91
CA LEU A 320 -6.72 15.06 -5.99
C LEU A 320 -8.18 15.09 -5.48
N ASN A 321 -8.55 14.12 -4.63
CA ASN A 321 -9.87 14.10 -3.98
C ASN A 321 -10.07 15.26 -3.00
N HIS A 322 -9.04 15.62 -2.23
CA HIS A 322 -9.09 16.77 -1.34
C HIS A 322 -9.35 18.07 -2.12
N VAL A 323 -8.64 18.29 -3.23
CA VAL A 323 -8.82 19.51 -4.04
C VAL A 323 -10.13 19.48 -4.83
N ALA A 324 -10.60 18.32 -5.30
CA ALA A 324 -11.85 18.20 -6.06
C ALA A 324 -13.10 18.30 -5.16
N ASN A 325 -13.02 17.82 -3.91
CA ASN A 325 -14.13 17.78 -2.95
C ASN A 325 -13.80 18.52 -1.64
N PRO A 326 -13.75 19.87 -1.64
CA PRO A 326 -13.52 20.66 -0.44
C PRO A 326 -14.79 20.73 0.44
N ARG A 327 -15.28 19.60 0.96
CA ARG A 327 -16.33 19.61 1.99
C ARG A 327 -15.74 19.97 3.36
N LYS A 328 -16.52 20.71 4.18
CA LYS A 328 -16.22 20.90 5.60
C LYS A 328 -16.34 19.56 6.33
N LEU A 329 -15.46 19.33 7.31
CA LEU A 329 -15.65 18.26 8.30
C LEU A 329 -16.95 18.59 9.05
N ASN A 330 -17.99 17.78 8.85
CA ASN A 330 -19.17 17.74 9.71
C ASN A 330 -19.05 16.50 10.59
#